data_AF-A0A6V7KKI3-F1
#
_entry.id   AF-A0A6V7KKI3-F1
#
_cell.length_a   1.000
_cell.length_b   1.000
_cell.length_c   1.000
_cell.angle_alpha   90.00
_cell.angle_beta   90.00
_cell.angle_gamma   90.00
#
_symmetry.space_group_name_H-M   'P 1'
#
loop_
_entity.id
_entity.type
_entity.pdbx_description
1 polymer ?
#
loop_
_entity_poly.entity_id
_entity_poly.type
_entity_poly.pdbx_seq_one_letter_code
_entity_poly.pdbx_strand_id
1 'polypeptide(L)' 'MLNAALSNPKQRQYMVQDKLAKFRGFGGVRIEDDVLITENGVENFTQVPRT' A
#
# COMPACT_ATOMS: atom_id res chain seq x y z
N MET A 1 10.25 6.57 8.35
CA MET A 1 10.04 5.14 7.99
C MET A 1 10.98 4.69 6.88
N LEU A 2 10.86 5.19 5.64
CA LEU A 2 11.65 4.67 4.49
C LEU A 2 13.17 4.81 4.66
N ASN A 3 13.66 5.93 5.20
CA ASN A 3 15.09 6.13 5.44
C ASN A 3 15.65 5.14 6.47
N ALA A 4 14.86 4.79 7.49
CA ALA A 4 15.26 3.80 8.49
C ALA A 4 15.41 2.41 7.84
N ALA A 5 14.46 2.02 6.99
CA ALA A 5 14.53 0.75 6.26
C ALA A 5 15.71 0.69 5.29
N LEU A 6 16.01 1.78 4.58
CA LEU A 6 17.20 1.90 3.75
C LEU A 6 18.49 1.86 4.57
N SER A 7 18.49 2.34 5.81
CA SER A 7 19.67 2.26 6.69
C SER A 7 19.91 0.86 7.25
N ASN A 8 18.88 0.02 7.38
CA ASN A 8 18.99 -1.34 7.91
C ASN A 8 19.43 -2.35 6.83
N PRO A 9 20.62 -3.00 6.94
CA PRO A 9 21.09 -3.96 5.95
C PRO A 9 20.14 -5.15 5.73
N LYS A 10 19.44 -5.60 6.79
CA LYS A 10 18.47 -6.70 6.70
C LYS A 10 17.27 -6.35 5.82
N GLN A 11 16.92 -5.07 5.68
CA GLN A 11 15.79 -4.59 4.87
C GLN A 11 16.25 -4.02 3.52
N ARG A 12 17.37 -3.29 3.49
CA ARG A 12 17.94 -2.64 2.30
C ARG A 12 18.20 -3.60 1.15
N GLN A 13 18.58 -4.85 1.43
CA GLN A 13 18.85 -5.87 0.42
C GLN A 13 17.67 -6.14 -0.53
N TYR A 14 16.45 -5.79 -0.14
CA TYR A 14 15.23 -5.95 -0.96
C TYR A 14 14.85 -4.69 -1.75
N MET A 15 15.61 -3.60 -1.67
CA MET A 15 15.25 -2.29 -2.23
C MET A 15 16.21 -1.83 -3.33
N VAL A 16 15.68 -1.57 -4.53
CA VAL A 16 16.42 -0.93 -5.62
C VAL A 16 16.29 0.58 -5.49
N GLN A 17 17.31 1.24 -4.93
CA GLN A 17 17.24 2.65 -4.53
C GLN A 17 16.88 3.60 -5.69
N ASP A 18 17.47 3.40 -6.87
CA ASP A 18 17.22 4.26 -8.03
C ASP A 18 15.76 4.16 -8.52
N LYS A 19 15.17 2.97 -8.42
CA LYS A 19 13.75 2.76 -8.77
C LYS A 19 12.82 3.32 -7.70
N LEU A 20 13.24 3.35 -6.45
CA LEU A 20 12.48 3.89 -5.32
C LEU A 20 12.51 5.42 -5.28
N ALA A 21 13.61 6.05 -5.72
CA ALA A 21 13.79 7.50 -5.71
C ALA A 21 12.66 8.23 -6.43
N LYS A 22 12.15 7.69 -7.54
CA LYS A 22 11.05 8.28 -8.33
C LYS A 22 9.70 8.35 -7.58
N PHE A 23 9.54 7.62 -6.48
CA PHE A 23 8.33 7.63 -5.66
C PHE A 23 8.47 8.48 -4.38
N ARG A 24 9.61 9.15 -4.17
CA ARG A 24 9.75 10.12 -3.08
C ARG A 24 8.79 11.27 -3.30
N GLY A 25 8.08 11.65 -2.24
CA GLY A 25 7.09 12.74 -2.32
C GLY A 25 5.77 12.36 -3.02
N PHE A 26 5.61 11.12 -3.52
CA PHE A 26 4.36 10.65 -4.10
C PHE A 26 3.17 10.73 -3.12
N GLY A 27 3.46 10.67 -1.82
CA GLY A 27 2.46 10.57 -0.77
C GLY A 27 2.04 9.12 -0.58
N GLY A 28 0.78 8.81 -0.84
CA GLY A 28 0.23 7.46 -0.76
C GLY A 28 -1.20 7.43 -1.26
N VAL A 29 -1.67 6.25 -1.65
CA VAL A 29 -3.06 6.01 -2.06
C VAL A 29 -3.68 5.07 -1.03
N ARG A 30 -4.90 5.40 -0.59
CA ARG A 30 -5.74 4.52 0.23
C ARG A 30 -7.07 4.30 -0.49
N ILE A 31 -7.43 3.04 -0.65
CA ILE A 31 -8.76 2.61 -1.05
C ILE A 31 -9.37 1.94 0.18
N GLU A 32 -10.58 2.36 0.52
CA GLU A 32 -11.34 1.94 1.69
C GLU A 32 -12.75 1.59 1.22
N ASP A 33 -13.31 0.52 1.80
CA ASP A 33 -14.61 -0.06 1.45
C ASP A 33 -15.34 -0.44 2.74
N ASP A 34 -16.63 -0.13 2.80
CA ASP A 34 -17.56 -0.64 3.81
C ASP A 34 -18.14 -1.99 3.36
N VAL A 35 -18.01 -3.01 4.21
CA VAL A 35 -18.45 -4.39 3.90
C VAL A 35 -19.29 -5.00 5.02
N LEU A 36 -20.29 -5.79 4.65
CA LEU A 36 -21.05 -6.66 5.55
C LEU A 36 -20.51 -8.09 5.50
N ILE A 37 -20.17 -8.66 6.66
CA ILE A 37 -19.81 -10.06 6.78
C ILE A 37 -21.08 -10.91 6.79
N THR A 38 -21.10 -11.99 5.99
CA THR A 38 -22.20 -12.95 5.88
C THR A 38 -21.67 -14.37 6.13
N GLU A 39 -22.56 -15.37 6.25
CA GLU A 39 -22.14 -16.78 6.41
C GLU A 39 -21.27 -17.30 5.25
N ASN A 40 -21.44 -16.75 4.04
CA ASN A 40 -20.81 -17.26 2.83
C ASN A 40 -19.73 -16.32 2.26
N GLY A 41 -19.41 -15.20 2.92
CA GLY A 41 -18.44 -14.22 2.44
C GLY A 41 -18.76 -12.79 2.88
N VAL A 42 -18.49 -11.81 2.00
CA VAL A 42 -18.76 -10.39 2.27
C VAL A 42 -19.60 -9.75 1.17
N GLU A 43 -20.49 -8.84 1.54
CA GLU A 43 -21.16 -7.93 0.63
C GLU A 43 -20.50 -6.55 0.73
N ASN A 44 -20.05 -5.99 -0.40
CA ASN A 44 -19.43 -4.66 -0.43
C ASN A 44 -20.50 -3.61 -0.75
N PHE A 45 -20.67 -2.64 0.15
CA PHE A 45 -21.63 -1.54 0.02
C PHE A 45 -21.06 -0.32 -0.71
N THR A 46 -19.74 -0.27 -0.90
CA THR A 46 -19.07 0.85 -1.55
C THR A 46 -19.07 0.69 -3.07
N GLN A 47 -19.90 1.49 -3.75
CA GLN A 47 -19.98 1.53 -5.21
C GLN A 47 -19.42 2.83 -5.76
N VAL A 48 -18.14 2.81 -6.13
CA VAL A 48 -17.41 3.95 -6.72
C VAL A 48 -16.56 3.48 -7.91
N PRO A 49 -16.16 4.37 -8.85
CA PRO A 49 -15.20 4.00 -9.88
C PRO A 49 -13.88 3.50 -9.28
N ARG A 50 -13.36 2.37 -9.78
CA ARG A 50 -12.13 1.74 -9.27
C ARG A 50 -11.04 1.56 -10.34
N THR A 51 -11.35 1.80 -11.62
CA THR A 51 -10.47 1.52 -12.78
C THR A 51 -10.42 2.67 -13.76
#